data_AF-A0A447Y509-F1
#
_entry.id   AF-A0A447Y509-F1
#
_cell.length_a   1.000
_cell.length_b   1.000
_cell.length_c   1.000
_cell.angle_alpha   90.00
_cell.angle_beta   90.00
_cell.angle_gamma   90.00
#
_symmetry.space_group_name_H-M   'P 1'
#
loop_
_entity.id
_entity.type
_entity.pdbx_description
1 polymer ?
#
loop_
_entity_poly.entity_id
_entity_poly.type
_entity_poly.pdbx_seq_one_letter_code
_entity_poly.pdbx_strand_id
1 'polypeptide(L)' 'MFIWAIFSRWGEALIQVSQPRSPCYKLNYHFDISDIAQLMQNTGKVGWLYSVIAPGLVSADAPLELVSPCQ' A
#
# COMPACT_ATOMS: atom_id res chain seq x y z
N MET A 1 14.42 -9.56 3.36
CA MET A 1 13.42 -8.99 2.44
C MET A 1 12.78 -7.79 3.11
N PHE A 2 13.40 -6.61 2.96
CA PHE A 2 12.98 -5.39 3.64
C PHE A 2 12.02 -4.62 2.73
N ILE A 3 10.71 -4.77 2.96
CA ILE A 3 9.65 -4.09 2.19
C ILE A 3 9.84 -2.56 2.15
N TRP A 4 10.56 -2.01 3.14
CA TRP A 4 10.86 -0.60 3.32
C TRP A 4 11.72 0.05 2.22
N ALA A 5 12.30 -0.69 1.27
CA ALA A 5 13.25 -0.11 0.31
C ALA A 5 12.65 0.21 -1.08
N ILE A 6 11.33 0.14 -1.25
CA ILE A 6 10.67 0.45 -2.52
C ILE A 6 10.23 1.92 -2.51
N PHE A 7 10.88 2.74 -3.35
CA PHE A 7 10.53 4.14 -3.57
C PHE A 7 9.83 4.32 -4.91
N SER A 8 8.73 5.07 -4.90
CA SER A 8 7.97 5.39 -6.10
C SER A 8 7.71 6.89 -6.18
N ARG A 9 7.81 7.45 -7.38
CA ARG A 9 7.43 8.82 -7.69
C ARG A 9 6.00 8.81 -8.22
N TRP A 10 5.20 9.75 -7.75
CA TRP A 10 3.86 10.01 -8.25
C TRP A 10 3.71 11.50 -8.53
N GLY A 11 3.77 11.91 -9.80
CA GLY A 11 3.87 13.34 -10.13
C GLY A 11 5.08 13.98 -9.44
N GLU A 12 4.84 14.95 -8.57
CA GLU A 12 5.88 15.63 -7.79
C GLU A 12 6.16 14.99 -6.43
N ALA A 13 5.32 14.04 -5.99
CA ALA A 13 5.46 13.40 -4.68
C ALA A 13 6.40 12.19 -4.75
N LEU A 14 7.13 11.95 -3.65
CA LEU A 14 7.91 10.75 -3.44
C LEU A 14 7.30 9.94 -2.29
N ILE A 15 6.96 8.68 -2.56
CA ILE A 15 6.33 7.77 -1.61
C ILE A 15 7.16 6.50 -1.46
N GLN A 16 7.14 5.91 -0.26
CA GLN A 16 7.88 4.70 0.07
C GLN A 16 6.93 3.67 0.65
N VAL A 17 7.06 2.41 0.24
CA VAL A 17 6.28 1.32 0.84
C VAL A 17 6.73 1.16 2.30
N SER A 18 5.79 1.28 3.23
CA SER A 18 6.07 1.17 4.67
C SER A 18 5.77 -0.23 5.17
N GLN A 19 4.49 -0.54 5.31
CA GLN A 19 4.03 -1.79 5.90
C GLN A 19 2.93 -2.46 5.07
N PRO A 20 2.79 -3.79 5.13
CA PRO A 20 1.58 -4.46 4.70
C PRO A 20 0.37 -3.87 5.44
N ARG A 21 -0.77 -3.77 4.76
CA ARG A 21 -2.00 -3.37 5.42
C ARG A 21 -2.42 -4.50 6.36
N SER A 22 -2.70 -4.21 7.63
CA SER A 22 -3.37 -5.18 8.51
C SER A 22 -4.88 -5.20 8.21
N PRO A 23 -5.47 -6.35 7.81
CA PRO A 23 -6.91 -6.48 7.69
C PRO A 23 -7.58 -6.26 9.05
N CYS A 24 -8.78 -5.66 9.05
CA CYS A 24 -9.53 -5.40 10.28
C CYS A 24 -10.97 -5.86 10.14
N TYR A 25 -11.61 -6.16 11.27
CA TYR A 25 -12.98 -6.69 11.33
C TYR A 25 -14.02 -5.81 10.59
N LYS A 26 -13.74 -4.52 10.41
CA LYS A 26 -14.63 -3.61 9.67
C LYS A 26 -14.85 -4.06 8.22
N LEU A 27 -13.88 -4.77 7.63
CA LEU A 27 -14.03 -5.34 6.29
C LEU A 27 -15.14 -6.41 6.25
N ASN A 28 -15.32 -7.16 7.34
CA ASN A 28 -16.33 -8.20 7.41
C ASN A 28 -17.74 -7.61 7.28
N TYR A 29 -17.98 -6.49 7.96
CA TYR A 29 -19.24 -5.75 7.85
C TYR A 29 -19.39 -5.01 6.52
N HIS A 30 -18.29 -4.48 5.96
CA HIS A 30 -18.34 -3.77 4.68
C HIS A 30 -18.71 -4.67 3.49
N PHE A 31 -18.26 -5.93 3.53
CA PHE A 31 -18.52 -6.92 2.49
C PHE A 31 -19.65 -7.89 2.81
N ASP A 32 -20.25 -7.81 4.00
CA ASP A 32 -21.23 -8.78 4.53
C ASP A 32 -20.73 -10.24 4.50
N ILE A 33 -19.42 -10.40 4.72
CA ILE A 33 -18.73 -11.70 4.75
C ILE A 33 -18.00 -11.79 6.09
N SER A 34 -18.46 -12.69 6.96
CA SER A 34 -18.09 -12.74 8.38
C SER A 34 -16.60 -12.99 8.64
N ASP A 35 -15.85 -13.53 7.69
CA ASP A 35 -14.45 -13.96 7.83
C ASP A 35 -13.48 -13.34 6.81
N ILE A 36 -13.90 -12.35 6.02
CA ILE A 36 -13.08 -11.80 4.93
C ILE A 36 -11.74 -11.21 5.41
N ALA A 37 -11.71 -10.57 6.59
CA ALA A 37 -10.46 -10.05 7.16
C ALA A 37 -9.46 -11.18 7.47
N GLN A 38 -9.94 -12.31 8.00
CA GLN A 38 -9.11 -13.48 8.27
C GLN A 38 -8.63 -14.11 6.96
N LEU A 39 -9.50 -14.18 5.96
CA LEU A 39 -9.18 -14.73 4.65
C LEU A 39 -8.13 -13.89 3.91
N MET A 40 -8.22 -12.56 3.98
CA MET A 40 -7.21 -11.64 3.45
C MET A 40 -5.86 -11.83 4.16
N GLN A 41 -5.86 -11.98 5.48
CA GLN A 41 -4.65 -12.22 6.25
C GLN A 41 -3.99 -13.56 5.89
N ASN A 42 -4.79 -14.64 5.81
CA ASN A 42 -4.29 -15.98 5.49
C ASN A 42 -3.75 -16.08 4.06
N THR A 43 -4.35 -15.36 3.12
CA THR A 43 -3.92 -15.37 1.71
C THR A 43 -2.81 -14.36 1.41
N GLY A 44 -2.48 -13.46 2.35
CA GLY A 44 -1.52 -12.38 2.13
C GLY A 44 -2.00 -11.29 1.16
N LYS A 45 -3.26 -11.34 0.70
CA LYS A 45 -3.87 -10.38 -0.24
C LYS A 45 -4.32 -9.11 0.46
N VAL A 46 -3.41 -8.48 1.19
CA VAL A 46 -3.72 -7.34 2.06
C VAL A 46 -3.33 -6.00 1.46
N GLY A 47 -2.46 -5.98 0.45
CA GLY A 47 -1.86 -4.75 -0.08
C GLY A 47 -0.86 -4.13 0.89
N TRP A 48 -0.51 -2.87 0.69
CA TRP A 48 0.48 -2.16 1.51
C TRP A 48 0.12 -0.69 1.67
N LEU A 49 0.77 -0.05 2.63
CA LEU A 49 0.67 1.38 2.90
C LEU A 49 1.94 2.08 2.42
N TYR A 50 1.80 3.36 2.11
CA TYR A 50 2.90 4.23 1.73
C TYR A 50 3.13 5.29 2.80
N SER A 51 4.40 5.61 3.05
CA SER A 51 4.82 6.82 3.75
C SER A 51 5.19 7.88 2.72
N VAL A 52 4.77 9.12 2.95
CA VAL A 52 5.16 10.27 2.10
C VAL A 52 6.56 10.72 2.52
N ILE A 53 7.52 10.62 1.61
CA ILE A 53 8.91 11.03 1.82
C ILE A 53 9.12 12.47 1.39
N ALA A 54 8.54 12.85 0.25
CA ALA A 54 8.47 14.23 -0.21
C ALA A 54 7.02 14.54 -0.62
N PRO A 55 6.37 15.53 0.00
CA PRO A 55 5.06 15.99 -0.45
C PRO A 55 5.18 16.69 -1.80
N GLY A 56 4.14 16.59 -2.61
CA GLY A 56 4.06 17.22 -3.93
C GLY A 56 2.67 17.07 -4.53
N LEU A 57 2.43 17.74 -5.64
CA LEU A 57 1.17 17.59 -6.37
C LEU A 57 1.10 16.23 -7.07
N VAL A 58 -0.06 15.58 -6.93
CA VAL A 58 -0.37 14.29 -7.54
C VAL A 58 -1.65 14.41 -8.37
N SER A 59 -1.78 13.59 -9.40
CA SER A 59 -2.98 13.49 -10.23
C SER A 59 -3.29 12.02 -10.52
N ALA A 60 -4.57 11.71 -10.74
CA ALA A 60 -4.99 10.40 -11.23
C ALA A 60 -4.41 10.07 -12.62
N ASP A 61 -4.11 11.09 -13.43
CA ASP A 61 -3.46 10.94 -14.74
C ASP A 61 -1.94 10.75 -14.64
N ALA A 62 -1.35 11.04 -13.48
CA ALA A 62 0.08 10.87 -13.25
C ALA A 62 0.37 9.40 -12.88
N PRO A 63 1.28 8.71 -13.57
CA PRO A 63 1.60 7.33 -13.27
C PRO A 63 2.43 7.20 -11.98
N LEU A 64 2.43 5.99 -11.41
CA LEU A 64 3.35 5.57 -10.36
C LEU A 64 4.62 5.00 -11.01
N GLU A 65 5.75 5.66 -10.77
CA GLU A 65 7.04 5.28 -11.34
C GLU A 65 7.95 4.71 -10.25
N LEU A 66 8.43 3.49 -10.41
CA LEU A 66 9.41 2.90 -9.51
C LEU A 66 10.75 3.60 -9.68
N VAL A 67 11.23 4.26 -8.62
CA VAL A 67 12.51 5.00 -8.62
C VAL A 67 13.65 4.11 -8.13
N SER A 68 13.40 3.33 -7.08
CA SER A 68 14.39 2.40 -6.53
C SER A 68 13.72 1.12 -6.05
N PRO A 69 14.17 -0.07 -6.49
CA PRO A 69 13.79 -1.33 -5.90
C PRO A 69 14.54 -1.58 -4.58
N CYS A 70 14.05 -2.55 -3.80
CA CYS A 70 14.77 -3.11 -2.65
C CYS A 70 16.04 -3.82 -3.15
N GLN A 71 17.22 -3.28 -2.80
CA GLN A 71 18.48 -4.04 -2.87
C GLN A 71 18.64 -4.92 -1.62
#